data_AF-A0A656SLA1-F1
#
_entry.id   AF-A0A656SLA1-F1
#
_cell.length_a   1.000
_cell.length_b   1.000
_cell.length_c   1.000
_cell.angle_alpha   90.00
_cell.angle_beta   90.00
_cell.angle_gamma   90.00
#
_symmetry.space_group_name_H-M   'P 1'
#
loop_
_entity.id
_entity.type
_entity.pdbx_description
1 polymer ?
#
loop_
_entity_poly.entity_id
_entity_poly.type
_entity_poly.pdbx_seq_one_letter_code
_entity_poly.pdbx_strand_id
1 'polypeptide(L)'
;MSFSRIKAVCVEDSVETEDVLVVDLFVNTDSSARPMESFGYTIDGGDKWPIYIIPKDKEGLLHWGAGEGNATSTVNLFQRKIQIGEYITRTDTDRSGTSECTYRITEVFDWSQLR
;
A
#
# COMPACT_ATOMS: atom_id res chain seq x y z
N MET A 1 -4.43 17.13 -8.96
CA MET A 1 -4.15 16.63 -7.60
C MET A 1 -5.48 16.24 -7.01
N SER A 2 -5.54 15.09 -6.37
CA SER A 2 -6.79 14.56 -5.85
C SER A 2 -6.52 13.58 -4.71
N PHE A 3 -7.52 13.44 -3.84
CA PHE A 3 -7.58 12.29 -2.97
C PHE A 3 -8.03 11.12 -3.85
N SER A 4 -7.33 9.99 -3.77
CA SER A 4 -7.59 8.82 -4.61
C SER A 4 -7.53 7.55 -3.79
N ARG A 5 -8.42 6.61 -4.09
CA ARG A 5 -8.34 5.24 -3.59
C ARG A 5 -7.54 4.40 -4.57
N ILE A 6 -6.48 3.77 -4.07
CA ILE A 6 -5.63 2.87 -4.84
C ILE A 6 -5.94 1.44 -4.43
N LYS A 7 -6.09 0.55 -5.41
CA LYS A 7 -6.14 -0.89 -5.20
C LYS A 7 -4.98 -1.53 -5.95
N ALA A 8 -4.25 -2.39 -5.27
CA ALA A 8 -3.12 -3.13 -5.80
C ALA A 8 -3.23 -4.60 -5.39
N VAL A 9 -2.81 -5.52 -6.26
CA VAL A 9 -2.90 -6.98 -6.05
C VAL A 9 -1.50 -7.55 -5.89
N CYS A 10 -1.27 -8.44 -4.90
CA CYS A 10 0.05 -9.04 -4.72
C CYS A 10 0.40 -9.90 -5.95
N VAL A 11 1.66 -9.86 -6.35
CA VAL A 11 2.20 -10.62 -7.47
C VAL A 11 3.31 -11.51 -6.95
N GLU A 12 3.10 -12.82 -7.06
CA GLU A 12 4.07 -13.85 -6.70
C GLU A 12 4.39 -14.67 -7.96
N ASP A 13 5.68 -14.87 -8.26
CA ASP A 13 6.14 -15.61 -9.44
C ASP A 13 5.45 -15.18 -10.77
N SER A 14 5.18 -13.88 -10.91
CA SER A 14 4.48 -13.26 -12.06
C SER A 14 2.98 -13.60 -12.17
N VAL A 15 2.38 -14.13 -11.10
CA VAL A 15 0.95 -14.46 -11.00
C VAL A 15 0.30 -13.54 -9.96
N GLU A 16 -0.88 -13.00 -10.28
CA GLU A 16 -1.68 -12.25 -9.31
C GLU A 16 -2.30 -13.20 -8.28
N THR A 17 -2.16 -12.88 -7.00
CA THR A 17 -2.78 -13.63 -5.90
C THR A 17 -4.14 -13.03 -5.54
N GLU A 18 -4.82 -13.63 -4.57
CA GLU A 18 -6.06 -13.07 -3.99
C GLU A 18 -5.78 -11.93 -2.99
N ASP A 19 -4.50 -11.70 -2.65
CA ASP A 19 -4.11 -10.68 -1.69
C ASP A 19 -4.13 -9.30 -2.32
N VAL A 20 -4.69 -8.34 -1.58
CA VAL A 20 -4.94 -6.99 -2.08
C VAL A 20 -4.47 -5.98 -1.05
N LEU A 21 -3.89 -4.88 -1.52
CA LEU A 21 -3.65 -3.67 -0.75
C LEU A 21 -4.56 -2.56 -1.28
N VAL A 22 -5.41 -2.03 -0.40
CA VAL A 22 -6.26 -0.87 -0.70
C VAL A 22 -5.90 0.27 0.23
N VAL A 23 -5.54 1.42 -0.33
CA VAL A 23 -5.11 2.58 0.45
C VAL A 23 -5.65 3.87 -0.16
N ASP A 24 -6.11 4.78 0.70
CA ASP A 24 -6.48 6.13 0.30
C ASP A 24 -5.28 7.07 0.42
N LEU A 25 -4.91 7.73 -0.67
CA LEU A 25 -3.72 8.57 -0.80
C LEU A 25 -4.06 9.92 -1.41
N PHE A 26 -3.26 10.94 -1.12
CA PHE A 26 -3.26 12.18 -1.88
C PHE A 26 -2.25 12.10 -3.03
N VAL A 27 -2.75 12.06 -4.26
CA VAL A 27 -1.94 11.90 -5.47
C VAL A 27 -1.72 13.26 -6.15
N ASN A 28 -0.45 13.61 -6.36
CA ASN A 28 -0.04 14.83 -7.03
C ASN A 28 -0.26 14.73 -8.56
N THR A 29 -0.16 15.85 -9.27
CA THR A 29 -0.32 15.89 -10.74
C THR A 29 0.71 15.07 -11.49
N ASP A 30 1.91 14.91 -10.92
CA ASP A 30 2.96 14.07 -11.49
C ASP A 30 2.79 12.58 -11.11
N SER A 31 1.66 12.21 -10.51
CA SER A 31 1.36 10.87 -9.97
C SER A 31 2.22 10.43 -8.79
N SER A 32 3.01 11.31 -8.17
CA SER A 32 3.64 10.97 -6.88
C SER A 32 2.60 10.99 -5.75
N ALA A 33 2.75 10.11 -4.77
CA ALA A 33 2.01 10.19 -3.52
C ALA A 33 2.61 11.30 -2.64
N ARG A 34 1.77 12.17 -2.10
CA ARG A 34 2.20 13.13 -1.06
C ARG A 34 2.43 12.37 0.25
N PRO A 35 3.57 12.55 0.94
CA PRO A 35 3.78 12.00 2.28
C PRO A 35 2.72 12.52 3.25
N MET A 36 1.84 11.63 3.71
CA MET A 36 0.81 11.91 4.72
C MET A 36 0.35 10.61 5.37
N GLU A 37 -0.22 10.73 6.57
CA GLU A 37 -0.92 9.61 7.20
C GLU A 37 -2.03 9.09 6.28
N SER A 38 -2.02 7.79 6.05
CA SER A 38 -2.89 7.14 5.07
C SER A 38 -3.57 5.93 5.70
N PHE A 39 -4.80 5.68 5.28
CA PHE A 39 -5.65 4.61 5.83
C PHE A 39 -6.07 3.68 4.71
N GLY A 40 -6.33 2.43 5.07
CA GLY A 40 -6.69 1.42 4.10
C GLY A 40 -7.04 0.10 4.73
N TYR A 41 -6.98 -0.94 3.90
CA TYR A 41 -7.01 -2.31 4.36
C TYR A 41 -6.20 -3.19 3.41
N THR A 42 -5.78 -4.35 3.90
CA THR A 42 -5.32 -5.45 3.07
C THR A 42 -6.32 -6.60 3.11
N ILE A 43 -6.29 -7.43 2.09
CA ILE A 43 -6.77 -8.81 2.13
C ILE A 43 -5.50 -9.66 2.09
N ASP A 44 -5.27 -10.47 3.10
CA ASP A 44 -4.07 -11.29 3.25
C ASP A 44 -4.49 -12.69 3.72
N GLY A 45 -4.29 -13.72 2.90
CA GLY A 45 -4.74 -15.08 3.19
C GLY A 45 -6.26 -15.23 3.30
N GLY A 46 -7.01 -14.34 2.64
CA GLY A 46 -8.48 -14.29 2.68
C GLY A 46 -9.07 -13.46 3.81
N ASP A 47 -8.27 -13.04 4.80
CA ASP A 47 -8.71 -12.17 5.89
C ASP A 47 -8.50 -10.69 5.55
N LYS A 48 -9.48 -9.87 5.94
CA LYS A 48 -9.44 -8.42 5.71
C LYS A 48 -8.92 -7.68 6.94
N TRP A 49 -7.77 -7.04 6.79
CA TRP A 49 -7.09 -6.33 7.88
C TRP A 49 -7.08 -4.82 7.66
N PRO A 50 -7.58 -3.99 8.59
CA PRO A 50 -7.40 -2.56 8.50
C PRO A 50 -5.91 -2.22 8.65
N ILE A 51 -5.44 -1.25 7.87
CA ILE A 51 -4.07 -0.75 7.94
C ILE A 51 -4.04 0.76 8.13
N TYR A 52 -2.95 1.19 8.76
CA TYR A 52 -2.61 2.59 8.95
C TYR A 52 -1.16 2.81 8.57
N ILE A 53 -0.88 3.83 7.76
CA ILE A 53 0.47 4.08 7.24
C ILE A 53 0.93 5.47 7.67
N ILE A 54 2.04 5.51 8.40
CA ILE A 54 2.71 6.75 8.81
C ILE A 54 3.88 7.01 7.86
N PRO A 55 3.98 8.17 7.21
CA PRO A 55 5.15 8.51 6.42
C PRO A 55 6.40 8.61 7.31
N LYS A 56 7.45 7.89 6.94
CA LYS A 56 8.78 7.95 7.56
C LYS A 56 9.82 8.09 6.46
N ASP A 57 10.37 9.30 6.35
CA ASP A 57 11.26 9.71 5.25
C ASP A 57 10.61 9.49 3.88
N LYS A 58 11.10 8.50 3.12
CA LYS A 58 10.58 8.13 1.80
C LYS A 58 9.73 6.85 1.85
N GLU A 59 9.56 6.21 2.99
CA GLU A 59 8.76 5.01 3.15
C GLU A 59 7.49 5.31 3.96
N GLY A 60 6.53 4.41 3.92
CA GLY A 60 5.41 4.37 4.85
C GLY A 60 5.64 3.27 5.87
N LEU A 61 5.66 3.61 7.16
CA LEU A 61 5.58 2.64 8.23
C LEU A 61 4.14 2.13 8.31
N LEU A 62 3.94 0.84 8.04
CA LEU A 62 2.64 0.20 8.00
C LEU A 62 2.34 -0.42 9.37
N HIS A 63 1.19 -0.06 9.92
CA HIS A 63 0.63 -0.59 11.16
C HIS A 63 -0.60 -1.42 10.84
N TRP A 64 -0.55 -2.69 11.24
CA TRP A 64 -1.68 -3.61 11.18
C TRP A 64 -2.64 -3.31 12.31
N GLY A 65 -3.92 -3.11 12.00
CA GLY A 65 -4.95 -2.81 13.01
C GLY A 65 -5.19 -3.93 14.03
N ALA A 66 -4.59 -5.10 13.84
CA ALA A 66 -4.56 -6.20 14.82
C ALA A 66 -3.57 -5.97 15.97
N GLY A 67 -2.72 -4.93 15.89
CA GLY A 67 -1.70 -4.67 16.91
C GLY A 67 -0.59 -5.73 16.93
N GLU A 68 -0.15 -6.20 15.75
CA GLU A 68 0.97 -7.13 15.66
C GLU A 68 2.24 -6.51 16.27
N GLY A 69 2.56 -6.95 17.49
CA GLY A 69 3.61 -6.33 18.31
C GLY A 69 5.05 -6.72 17.96
N ASN A 70 5.26 -7.60 16.98
CA ASN A 70 6.56 -8.25 16.76
C ASN A 70 7.16 -8.07 15.35
N ALA A 71 6.39 -7.58 14.37
CA ALA A 71 6.86 -7.33 13.02
C ALA A 71 6.83 -5.82 12.72
N THR A 72 7.87 -5.32 12.08
CA THR A 72 7.88 -3.96 11.50
C THR A 72 7.62 -4.08 10.01
N SER A 73 6.52 -3.48 9.55
CA SER A 73 6.16 -3.46 8.13
C SER A 73 6.43 -2.07 7.55
N THR A 74 7.09 -2.00 6.40
CA THR A 74 7.21 -0.77 5.61
C THR A 74 6.64 -0.95 4.22
N VAL A 75 6.29 0.15 3.57
CA VAL A 75 5.80 0.17 2.19
C VAL A 75 6.39 1.35 1.43
N ASN A 76 6.91 1.11 0.23
CA ASN A 76 7.62 2.11 -0.56
C ASN A 76 6.72 3.08 -1.35
N LEU A 77 5.44 3.24 -0.97
CA LEU A 77 4.44 3.95 -1.78
C LEU A 77 4.79 5.41 -2.06
N PHE A 78 5.49 6.10 -1.14
CA PHE A 78 5.89 7.51 -1.32
C PHE A 78 7.10 7.69 -2.25
N GLN A 79 7.74 6.61 -2.70
CA GLN A 79 8.82 6.60 -3.70
C GLN A 79 8.33 6.25 -5.10
N ARG A 80 7.08 5.83 -5.24
CA ARG A 80 6.54 5.26 -6.47
C ARG A 80 5.60 6.23 -7.18
N LYS A 81 5.43 6.01 -8.48
CA LYS A 81 4.34 6.61 -9.24
C LYS A 81 3.07 5.80 -8.96
N ILE A 82 1.99 6.51 -8.67
CA ILE A 82 0.69 5.93 -8.38
C ILE A 82 -0.10 5.90 -9.69
N GLN A 83 0.12 4.86 -10.48
CA GLN A 83 -0.51 4.64 -11.77
C GLN A 83 -0.80 3.16 -11.97
N ILE A 84 -1.82 2.83 -12.77
CA ILE A 84 -2.15 1.44 -13.10
C ILE A 84 -0.94 0.77 -13.78
N GLY A 85 -0.59 -0.42 -13.32
CA GLY A 85 0.57 -1.19 -13.79
C GLY A 85 1.87 -0.92 -13.03
N GLU A 86 1.95 0.16 -12.25
CA GLU A 86 3.10 0.41 -11.37
C GLU A 86 3.07 -0.50 -10.14
N TYR A 87 4.23 -0.65 -9.50
CA TYR A 87 4.41 -1.58 -8.38
C TYR A 87 4.75 -0.85 -7.08
N ILE A 88 4.19 -1.37 -5.98
CA ILE A 88 4.51 -0.99 -4.61
C ILE A 88 4.96 -2.24 -3.84
N THR A 89 5.94 -2.11 -2.97
CA THR A 89 6.50 -3.24 -2.22
C THR A 89 6.26 -3.00 -0.74
N ARG A 90 5.67 -4.01 -0.08
CA ARG A 90 5.62 -4.14 1.37
C ARG A 90 6.80 -5.00 1.81
N THR A 91 7.53 -4.55 2.82
CA THR A 91 8.62 -5.28 3.44
C THR A 91 8.28 -5.49 4.90
N ASP A 92 8.23 -6.76 5.33
CA ASP A 92 7.99 -7.14 6.72
C ASP A 92 9.30 -7.63 7.32
N THR A 93 9.66 -7.14 8.50
CA THR A 93 10.88 -7.55 9.22
C THR A 93 10.52 -7.98 10.64
N ASP A 94 10.88 -9.20 11.00
CA ASP A 94 10.67 -9.78 12.32
C ASP A 94 11.94 -10.51 12.83
N ARG A 95 11.80 -11.36 13.85
CA ARG A 95 12.94 -12.14 14.39
C ARG A 95 13.40 -13.26 13.46
N SER A 96 12.54 -13.72 12.55
CA SER A 96 12.80 -14.81 11.62
C SER A 96 13.48 -14.34 10.33
N GLY A 97 13.34 -13.05 9.99
CA GLY A 97 14.04 -12.43 8.88
C GLY A 97 13.27 -11.27 8.26
N THR A 98 13.50 -11.07 6.96
CA THR A 98 12.81 -10.07 6.14
C THR A 98 12.08 -10.79 5.02
N SER A 99 10.80 -10.46 4.84
CA SER A 99 9.96 -10.93 3.72
C SER A 99 9.41 -9.73 2.95
N GLU A 100 9.17 -9.93 1.65
CA GLU A 100 8.62 -8.90 0.77
C GLU A 100 7.41 -9.43 0.02
N CYS A 101 6.36 -8.62 -0.12
CA CYS A 101 5.30 -8.83 -1.12
C CYS A 101 5.21 -7.59 -1.99
N THR A 102 5.18 -7.81 -3.30
CA THR A 102 5.07 -6.75 -4.30
C THR A 102 3.67 -6.72 -4.86
N TYR A 103 3.03 -5.57 -4.80
CA TYR A 103 1.68 -5.35 -5.31
C TYR A 103 1.73 -4.55 -6.60
N ARG A 104 0.96 -4.97 -7.60
CA ARG A 104 0.70 -4.22 -8.84
C ARG A 104 -0.56 -3.39 -8.68
N ILE A 105 -0.49 -2.09 -8.94
CA ILE A 105 -1.65 -1.20 -8.93
C ILE A 105 -2.58 -1.59 -10.08
N THR A 106 -3.82 -1.96 -9.76
CA THR A 106 -4.83 -2.36 -10.74
C THR A 106 -5.92 -1.33 -10.90
N GLU A 107 -6.20 -0.53 -9.86
CA GLU A 107 -7.21 0.52 -9.91
C GLU A 107 -6.74 1.78 -9.18
N VAL A 108 -7.03 2.94 -9.79
CA VAL A 108 -6.85 4.27 -9.19
C VAL A 108 -8.16 5.02 -9.33
N PHE A 109 -8.91 5.13 -8.25
CA PHE A 109 -10.18 5.85 -8.22
C PHE A 109 -9.98 7.27 -7.69
N ASP A 110 -10.25 8.27 -8.52
CA ASP A 110 -10.11 9.69 -8.16
C ASP A 110 -11.43 10.23 -7.59
N TRP A 111 -11.44 10.59 -6.31
CA TRP A 111 -12.64 11.10 -5.61
C TRP A 111 -13.14 12.44 -6.14
N SER A 112 -12.31 13.19 -6.88
CA SER A 112 -12.74 14.45 -7.51
C SER A 112 -13.73 14.23 -8.66
N GLN A 113 -13.81 13.01 -9.22
CA GLN A 113 -14.77 12.66 -10.28
C GLN A 113 -16.22 12.58 -9.80
N LEU A 114 -16.44 12.56 -8.48
CA LEU A 114 -17.78 12.53 -7.87
C LEU A 114 -18.34 13.93 -7.59
N ARG A 115 -17.63 15.00 -7.97
CA ARG A 115 -18.06 16.39 -7.81
C ARG A 115 -18.48 17.00 -9.14
#